data_AF-A0A967VWJ9-F1
#
_entry.id   AF-A0A967VWJ9-F1
#
_cell.length_a   1.000
_cell.length_b   1.000
_cell.length_c   1.000
_cell.angle_alpha   90.00
_cell.angle_beta   90.00
_cell.angle_gamma   90.00
#
_symmetry.space_group_name_H-M   'P 1'
#
loop_
_entity.id
_entity.type
_entity.pdbx_description
1 polymer ?
#
loop_
_entity_poly.entity_id
_entity_poly.type
_entity_poly.pdbx_seq_one_letter_code
_entity_poly.pdbx_strand_id
1 'polypeptide(L)'
;FDQKASSEDFIAYAEQSTGQNLDWFFDQWIYEVDVPLYKYAINVTPTEYNYHRVSLRVKQENVEDNFRMPVIIGLDFGNDIIIKKRVWVEGPVSEFNLGEYIFKPQKVIFNHLESVLCEVKQVDWE
;
A
#
# COMPACT_ATOMS: atom_id res chain seq x y z
N PHE A 1 -1.41 37.72 -17.00
CA PHE A 1 -1.83 36.58 -16.18
C PHE A 1 -2.33 35.49 -17.11
N ASP A 2 -1.41 34.80 -17.80
CA ASP A 2 -1.76 33.62 -18.61
C ASP A 2 -0.49 32.78 -18.82
N GLN A 3 0.06 32.28 -17.71
CA GLN A 3 1.18 31.35 -17.79
C GLN A 3 0.61 29.95 -17.91
N LYS A 4 0.88 29.30 -19.03
CA LYS A 4 0.52 27.89 -19.22
C LYS A 4 1.43 27.07 -18.31
N ALA A 5 0.83 26.25 -17.46
CA ALA A 5 1.55 25.28 -16.65
C ALA A 5 1.67 23.95 -17.41
N SER A 6 2.84 23.33 -17.35
CA SER A 6 3.07 21.97 -17.84
C SER A 6 3.08 20.94 -16.70
N SER A 7 3.20 19.65 -17.03
CA SER A 7 3.41 18.60 -16.03
C SER A 7 4.74 18.80 -15.29
N GLU A 8 5.77 19.26 -15.99
CA GLU A 8 7.09 19.55 -15.42
C GLU A 8 7.01 20.70 -14.40
N ASP A 9 6.21 21.74 -14.68
CA ASP A 9 5.96 22.82 -13.71
C ASP A 9 5.28 22.27 -12.43
N PHE A 10 4.35 21.32 -12.59
CA PHE A 10 3.68 20.69 -11.46
C PHE A 10 4.63 19.80 -10.65
N ILE A 11 5.46 18.99 -11.31
CA ILE A 11 6.49 18.16 -10.67
C ILE A 11 7.41 19.03 -9.82
N ALA A 12 7.98 20.07 -10.42
CA ALA A 12 8.92 20.96 -9.74
C ALA A 12 8.28 21.62 -8.49
N TYR A 13 7.03 22.05 -8.60
CA TYR A 13 6.31 22.64 -7.47
C TYR A 13 6.01 21.62 -6.36
N ALA A 14 5.64 20.39 -6.72
CA ALA A 14 5.34 19.32 -5.77
C ALA A 14 6.60 18.89 -5.00
N GLU A 15 7.73 18.73 -5.68
CA GLU A 15 9.01 18.42 -5.06
C GLU A 15 9.47 19.55 -4.14
N GLN A 16 9.38 20.80 -4.58
CA GLN A 16 9.71 21.97 -3.76
C GLN A 16 8.85 22.03 -2.48
N SER A 17 7.55 21.77 -2.61
CA SER A 17 6.60 21.86 -1.48
C SER A 17 6.76 20.71 -0.49
N THR A 18 7.15 19.52 -0.96
CA THR A 18 7.28 18.31 -0.13
C THR A 18 8.69 18.08 0.39
N GLY A 19 9.71 18.69 -0.25
CA GLY A 19 11.12 18.43 0.02
C GLY A 19 11.57 17.01 -0.36
N GLN A 20 10.78 16.29 -1.17
CA GLN A 20 11.04 14.93 -1.60
C GLN A 20 11.27 14.90 -3.10
N ASN A 21 12.15 14.01 -3.55
CA ASN A 21 12.23 13.65 -4.96
C ASN A 21 11.02 12.77 -5.31
N LEU A 22 10.28 13.18 -6.34
CA LEU A 22 9.04 12.54 -6.78
C LEU A 22 9.18 11.90 -8.17
N ASP A 23 10.37 11.90 -8.77
CA ASP A 23 10.64 11.30 -10.08
C ASP A 23 10.06 9.88 -10.17
N TRP A 24 10.32 9.05 -9.15
CA TRP A 24 9.79 7.68 -9.08
C TRP A 24 8.26 7.61 -9.27
N PHE A 25 7.50 8.57 -8.73
CA PHE A 25 6.05 8.55 -8.80
C PHE A 25 5.60 8.93 -10.21
N PHE A 26 6.17 9.98 -10.78
CA PHE A 26 5.76 10.42 -12.12
C PHE A 26 6.19 9.41 -13.19
N ASP A 27 7.40 8.87 -13.08
CA ASP A 27 7.89 7.82 -13.97
C ASP A 27 6.96 6.60 -13.94
N GLN A 28 6.71 6.04 -12.75
CA GLN A 28 5.96 4.79 -12.60
C GLN A 28 4.44 4.93 -12.76
N TRP A 29 3.85 6.05 -12.34
CA TRP A 29 2.39 6.19 -12.26
C TRP A 29 1.78 7.12 -13.30
N ILE A 30 2.56 8.00 -13.93
CA ILE A 30 2.06 8.98 -14.89
C ILE A 30 2.60 8.70 -16.29
N TYR A 31 3.87 8.31 -16.41
CA TYR A 31 4.52 8.09 -17.71
C TYR A 31 4.48 6.63 -18.17
N GLU A 32 4.47 5.68 -17.24
CA GLU A 32 4.24 4.27 -17.53
C GLU A 32 2.74 3.93 -17.64
N VAL A 33 2.45 2.80 -18.31
CA VAL A 33 1.08 2.30 -18.55
C VAL A 33 0.77 1.01 -17.81
N ASP A 34 1.70 0.55 -16.97
CA ASP A 34 1.58 -0.70 -16.24
C ASP A 34 0.56 -0.59 -15.11
N VAL A 35 -0.16 -1.69 -14.84
CA VAL A 35 -1.13 -1.78 -13.75
C VAL A 35 -0.69 -2.91 -12.83
N PRO A 36 -0.31 -2.62 -11.58
CA PRO A 36 0.21 -3.64 -10.68
C PRO A 36 -0.87 -4.66 -10.31
N LEU A 37 -0.46 -5.93 -10.29
CA LEU A 37 -1.20 -7.00 -9.66
C LEU A 37 -0.60 -7.28 -8.28
N TYR A 38 -1.37 -7.01 -7.22
CA TYR A 38 -1.00 -7.37 -5.86
C TYR A 38 -1.58 -8.72 -5.46
N LYS A 39 -0.71 -9.70 -5.24
CA LYS A 39 -1.05 -10.95 -4.54
C LYS A 39 -0.70 -10.79 -3.08
N TYR A 40 -1.68 -10.81 -2.20
CA TYR A 40 -1.45 -10.61 -0.77
C TYR A 40 -1.91 -11.80 0.07
N ALA A 41 -1.15 -12.09 1.12
CA ALA A 41 -1.46 -13.09 2.12
C ALA A 41 -1.52 -12.45 3.50
N ILE A 42 -2.42 -12.95 4.35
CA ILE A 42 -2.59 -12.51 5.72
C ILE A 42 -2.36 -13.68 6.65
N ASN A 43 -1.58 -13.48 7.70
CA ASN A 43 -1.42 -14.43 8.77
C ASN A 43 -1.71 -13.75 10.11
N VAL A 44 -2.50 -14.43 10.95
CA VAL A 44 -2.85 -13.94 12.28
C VAL A 44 -2.49 -15.00 13.30
N THR A 45 -1.44 -14.75 14.05
CA THR A 45 -0.90 -15.68 15.04
C THR A 45 -1.10 -15.16 16.46
N PRO A 46 -1.47 -16.02 17.43
CA PRO A 46 -1.49 -15.62 18.83
C PRO A 46 -0.08 -15.26 19.31
N THR A 47 0.02 -14.28 20.20
CA THR A 47 1.24 -13.85 20.89
C THR A 47 1.03 -13.88 22.41
N GLU A 48 1.98 -13.38 23.19
CA GLU A 48 1.86 -13.31 24.65
C GLU A 48 0.63 -12.50 25.08
N TYR A 49 0.16 -12.72 26.31
CA TYR A 49 -0.94 -11.96 26.93
C TYR A 49 -2.27 -11.98 26.14
N ASN A 50 -2.53 -13.05 25.37
CA ASN A 50 -3.72 -13.20 24.50
C ASN A 50 -3.83 -12.14 23.39
N TYR A 51 -2.70 -11.60 22.93
CA TYR A 51 -2.69 -10.74 21.75
C TYR A 51 -2.63 -11.58 20.46
N HIS A 52 -2.93 -10.93 19.35
CA HIS A 52 -2.88 -11.48 18.01
C HIS A 52 -2.04 -10.57 17.13
N ARG A 53 -0.92 -11.10 16.62
CA ARG A 53 -0.09 -10.41 15.62
C ARG A 53 -0.69 -10.60 14.24
N VAL A 54 -0.85 -9.49 13.51
CA VAL A 54 -1.35 -9.49 12.14
C VAL A 54 -0.18 -9.22 11.20
N SER A 55 0.15 -10.21 10.38
CA SER A 55 1.21 -10.14 9.38
C SER A 55 0.61 -10.10 7.97
N LEU A 56 1.24 -9.31 7.10
CA LEU A 56 0.88 -9.14 5.69
C LEU A 56 2.11 -9.44 4.83
N ARG A 57 1.95 -10.32 3.84
CA ARG A 57 2.92 -10.54 2.77
C ARG A 57 2.28 -10.05 1.48
N VAL A 58 3.01 -9.30 0.68
CA VAL A 58 2.56 -8.79 -0.61
C VAL A 58 3.59 -9.18 -1.66
N LYS A 59 3.13 -9.80 -2.74
CA LYS A 59 3.89 -9.97 -3.98
C LYS A 59 3.27 -9.07 -5.04
N GLN A 60 4.11 -8.31 -5.73
CA GLN A 60 3.71 -7.43 -6.81
C GLN A 60 4.17 -8.02 -8.15
N GLU A 61 3.30 -7.97 -9.15
CA GLU A 61 3.53 -8.45 -10.51
C GLU A 61 3.01 -7.42 -11.52
N ASN A 62 3.39 -7.57 -12.79
CA ASN A 62 3.01 -6.70 -13.92
C ASN A 62 3.52 -5.24 -13.85
N VAL A 63 4.59 -5.00 -13.11
CA VAL A 63 5.30 -3.72 -13.00
C VAL A 63 6.78 -4.00 -12.78
N GLU A 64 7.63 -2.99 -12.90
CA GLU A 64 9.07 -3.11 -12.66
C GLU A 64 9.43 -3.52 -11.22
N ASP A 65 10.62 -4.10 -11.05
CA ASP A 65 11.11 -4.60 -9.76
C ASP A 65 11.31 -3.48 -8.71
N ASN A 66 11.46 -2.21 -9.11
CA ASN A 66 11.59 -1.07 -8.20
C ASN A 66 10.24 -0.35 -7.97
N PHE A 67 9.14 -0.86 -8.52
CA PHE A 67 7.85 -0.21 -8.44
C PHE A 67 7.37 -0.15 -6.99
N ARG A 68 6.87 1.03 -6.59
CA ARG A 68 6.53 1.32 -5.20
C ARG A 68 5.26 2.13 -5.04
N MET A 69 4.53 1.86 -3.95
CA MET A 69 3.34 2.64 -3.58
C MET A 69 2.99 2.52 -2.10
N PRO A 70 2.55 3.61 -1.44
CA PRO A 70 1.91 3.51 -0.14
C PRO A 70 0.48 2.95 -0.29
N VAL A 71 0.26 1.72 0.18
CA VAL A 71 -1.06 1.06 0.20
C VAL A 71 -1.71 1.24 1.57
N ILE A 72 -3.02 1.56 1.59
CA ILE A 72 -3.80 1.58 2.83
C ILE A 72 -4.36 0.19 3.12
N ILE A 73 -4.06 -0.35 4.29
CA ILE A 73 -4.60 -1.60 4.82
C ILE A 73 -5.63 -1.28 5.90
N GLY A 74 -6.85 -1.77 5.74
CA GLY A 74 -7.91 -1.69 6.74
C GLY A 74 -7.94 -2.95 7.60
N LEU A 75 -7.89 -2.80 8.93
CA LEU A 75 -8.13 -3.86 9.89
C LEU A 75 -9.50 -3.63 10.51
N ASP A 76 -10.47 -4.45 10.13
CA ASP A 76 -11.85 -4.36 10.58
C ASP A 76 -12.08 -5.32 11.76
N PHE A 77 -12.45 -4.77 12.91
CA PHE A 77 -12.73 -5.50 14.14
C PHE A 77 -14.25 -5.67 14.40
N GLY A 78 -15.10 -5.24 13.45
CA GLY A 78 -16.55 -5.18 13.61
C GLY A 78 -16.99 -3.95 14.40
N ASN A 79 -18.32 -3.77 14.53
CA ASN A 79 -18.94 -2.65 15.25
C ASN A 79 -18.41 -1.27 14.81
N ASP A 80 -18.19 -1.09 13.51
CA ASP A 80 -17.65 0.13 12.89
C ASP A 80 -16.22 0.50 13.34
N ILE A 81 -15.49 -0.43 13.97
CA ILE A 81 -14.10 -0.23 14.38
C ILE A 81 -13.16 -0.70 13.27
N ILE A 82 -12.66 0.26 12.48
CA ILE A 82 -11.66 0.02 11.44
C ILE A 82 -10.38 0.80 11.73
N ILE A 83 -9.26 0.10 11.89
CA ILE A 83 -7.93 0.70 11.99
C ILE A 83 -7.30 0.73 10.59
N LYS A 84 -6.87 1.91 10.15
CA LYS A 84 -6.18 2.09 8.86
C LYS A 84 -4.67 2.18 9.08
N LYS A 85 -3.91 1.37 8.36
CA LYS A 85 -2.44 1.37 8.34
C LYS A 85 -1.97 1.68 6.93
N ARG A 86 -0.98 2.57 6.79
CA ARG A 86 -0.30 2.79 5.51
C ARG A 86 1.00 1.97 5.52
N VAL A 87 1.20 1.15 4.49
CA VAL A 87 2.42 0.37 4.27
C VAL A 87 3.02 0.73 2.92
N TRP A 88 4.35 0.81 2.83
CA TRP A 88 5.04 1.02 1.57
C TRP A 88 5.33 -0.33 0.94
N VAL A 89 4.56 -0.71 -0.08
CA VAL A 89 4.85 -1.88 -0.91
C VAL A 89 5.87 -1.43 -1.93
N GLU A 90 7.04 -2.07 -1.91
CA GLU A 90 8.18 -1.75 -2.75
C GLU A 90 8.94 -3.05 -3.03
N GLY A 91 9.31 -3.25 -4.28
CA GLY A 91 9.96 -4.48 -4.68
C GLY A 91 8.99 -5.60 -5.09
N PRO A 92 9.53 -6.73 -5.58
CA PRO A 92 8.73 -7.88 -5.96
C PRO A 92 7.97 -8.53 -4.79
N VAL A 93 8.55 -8.49 -3.58
CA VAL A 93 7.95 -9.04 -2.35
C VAL A 93 8.23 -8.12 -1.17
N SER A 94 7.19 -7.80 -0.40
CA SER A 94 7.28 -7.06 0.86
C SER A 94 6.52 -7.78 1.98
N GLU A 95 7.07 -7.74 3.20
CA GLU A 95 6.41 -8.28 4.40
C GLU A 95 6.26 -7.21 5.48
N PHE A 96 5.12 -7.19 6.15
CA PHE A 96 4.77 -6.20 7.16
C PHE A 96 4.18 -6.85 8.40
N ASN A 97 4.54 -6.31 9.57
CA ASN A 97 3.80 -6.49 10.80
C ASN A 97 2.83 -5.32 10.96
N LEU A 98 1.53 -5.58 10.88
CA LEU A 98 0.49 -4.56 10.97
C LEU A 98 0.16 -4.18 12.42
N GLY A 99 0.70 -4.91 13.40
CA GLY A 99 0.54 -4.67 14.82
C GLY A 99 0.06 -5.90 15.58
N GLU A 100 -0.04 -5.74 16.90
CA GLU A 100 -0.61 -6.73 17.80
C GLU A 100 -1.88 -6.19 18.45
N TYR A 101 -2.91 -7.03 18.51
CA TYR A 101 -4.26 -6.64 18.92
C TYR A 101 -4.85 -7.64 19.91
N ILE A 102 -5.56 -7.14 20.92
CA ILE A 102 -6.25 -7.99 21.90
C ILE A 102 -7.35 -8.82 21.23
N PHE A 103 -8.01 -8.27 20.21
CA PHE A 103 -9.00 -8.96 19.42
C PHE A 103 -8.44 -9.33 18.06
N LYS A 104 -8.87 -10.47 17.51
CA LYS A 104 -8.57 -10.84 16.14
C LYS A 104 -9.39 -9.95 15.18
N PRO A 105 -8.80 -9.33 14.14
CA PRO A 105 -9.59 -8.65 13.13
C PRO A 105 -10.52 -9.66 12.44
N GLN A 106 -11.77 -9.25 12.24
CA GLN A 106 -12.76 -10.05 11.50
C GLN A 106 -12.41 -10.08 10.01
N LYS A 107 -11.87 -8.97 9.50
CA LYS A 107 -11.46 -8.82 8.10
C LYS A 107 -10.22 -7.94 7.99
N VAL A 108 -9.33 -8.32 7.08
CA VAL A 108 -8.26 -7.43 6.60
C VAL A 108 -8.61 -7.01 5.18
N ILE A 109 -8.62 -5.70 4.94
CA ILE A 109 -8.99 -5.07 3.68
C ILE A 109 -7.71 -4.52 3.06
N PHE A 110 -7.17 -5.25 2.07
CA PHE A 110 -6.08 -4.75 1.25
C PHE A 110 -6.59 -3.65 0.30
N ASN A 111 -5.75 -2.66 -0.02
CA ASN A 111 -6.09 -1.51 -0.85
C ASN A 111 -7.39 -0.79 -0.40
N HIS A 112 -7.52 -0.55 0.89
CA HIS A 112 -8.70 0.11 1.46
C HIS A 112 -8.86 1.53 0.91
N LEU A 113 -10.11 1.94 0.64
CA LEU A 113 -10.46 3.18 -0.07
C LEU A 113 -9.94 3.24 -1.52
N GLU A 114 -9.61 2.10 -2.12
CA GLU A 114 -9.06 2.05 -3.49
C GLU A 114 -7.83 2.96 -3.62
N SER A 115 -7.00 2.96 -2.57
CA SER A 115 -5.84 3.86 -2.42
C SER A 115 -4.82 3.81 -3.57
N VAL A 116 -4.86 2.73 -4.36
CA VAL A 116 -3.98 2.44 -5.47
C VAL A 116 -4.81 1.89 -6.63
N LEU A 117 -4.52 2.34 -7.86
CA LEU A 117 -5.03 1.73 -9.08
C LEU A 117 -4.30 0.40 -9.29
N CYS A 118 -4.98 -0.72 -9.05
CA CYS A 118 -4.37 -2.04 -9.13
C CYS A 118 -5.41 -3.15 -9.28
N GLU A 119 -4.93 -4.33 -9.65
CA GLU A 119 -5.64 -5.58 -9.44
C GLU A 119 -5.20 -6.20 -8.11
N VAL A 120 -6.13 -6.86 -7.41
CA VAL A 120 -5.87 -7.46 -6.10
C VAL A 120 -6.33 -8.90 -6.07
N LYS A 121 -5.46 -9.80 -5.61
CA LYS A 121 -5.76 -11.21 -5.39
C LYS A 121 -5.29 -11.64 -4.00
N GLN A 122 -6.22 -12.13 -3.19
CA GLN A 122 -5.83 -12.78 -1.94
C GLN A 122 -5.31 -14.19 -2.24
N VAL A 123 -4.23 -14.57 -1.58
CA VAL A 123 -3.61 -15.90 -1.64
C VAL A 123 -3.35 -16.43 -0.23
N ASP A 124 -3.07 -17.72 -0.12
CA ASP A 124 -2.69 -18.35 1.14
C ASP A 124 -1.27 -17.93 1.57
N TRP A 125 -0.96 -18.08 2.87
CA TRP A 125 0.29 -17.65 3.48
C TRP A 125 1.52 -18.54 3.15
N GLU A 126 1.38 -19.53 2.27
CA GLU A 126 2.48 -20.47 1.95
C GLU A 126 3.78 -19.76 1.49
#